data_AF-A0A970G4J1-F1
#
_entry.id   AF-A0A970G4J1-F1
#
_cell.length_a   1.000
_cell.length_b   1.000
_cell.length_c   1.000
_cell.angle_alpha   90.00
_cell.angle_beta   90.00
_cell.angle_gamma   90.00
#
_symmetry.space_group_name_H-M   'P 1'
#
loop_
_entity.id
_entity.type
_entity.pdbx_description
1 polymer ?
#
loop_
_entity_poly.entity_id
_entity_poly.type
_entity_poly.pdbx_seq_one_letter_code
_entity_poly.pdbx_strand_id
1 'polypeptide(L)'
;MAEVIKVYVEHAPACRLVGKRYTQKDSKDGSYAHLWQEWFREGRFQILEGLLNPDFMAGFPEAGSFLGFMRMKEPDRFDYWIGLFAPTDAPVPEGFNSLDLPEMTCGVGWIKGTEPQIYWEQHKVMDALLAQGYQPFVDEEGCSLMVERYQCPRFTSPEESGEKVLDILLCIQAPADQAAEDISQMRYCAACRQAFTQEKCPGCQQRGTKLQMDDPIYIGELPGRLRNALQIAFGATEIPFNALANLGSGFTLSAGDLFESYRIYVPYERAEEARAAFQSVFDINQEDA
;
A
#
# COMPACT_ATOMS: atom_id res chain seq x y z
N MET A 1 24.39 -6.84 6.47
CA MET A 1 23.43 -7.77 5.83
C MET A 1 22.17 -6.99 5.61
N ALA A 2 21.56 -7.07 4.43
CA ALA A 2 20.34 -6.33 4.15
C ALA A 2 19.14 -6.92 4.88
N GLU A 3 18.34 -6.05 5.50
CA GLU A 3 17.18 -6.39 6.31
C GLU A 3 15.94 -5.71 5.76
N VAL A 4 14.82 -6.44 5.72
CA VAL A 4 13.50 -5.86 5.44
C VAL A 4 12.96 -5.27 6.73
N ILE A 5 12.93 -3.94 6.83
CA ILE A 5 12.50 -3.24 8.05
C ILE A 5 11.04 -2.80 8.01
N LYS A 6 10.40 -2.85 6.83
CA LYS A 6 8.98 -2.54 6.64
C LYS A 6 8.47 -3.20 5.36
N VAL A 7 7.24 -3.73 5.41
CA VAL A 7 6.47 -4.18 4.25
C VAL A 7 5.07 -3.60 4.35
N TYR A 8 4.58 -2.99 3.28
CA TYR A 8 3.22 -2.47 3.19
C TYR A 8 2.72 -2.52 1.75
N VAL A 9 1.43 -2.30 1.53
CA VAL A 9 0.84 -2.19 0.20
C VAL A 9 0.49 -0.74 -0.08
N GLU A 10 0.79 -0.29 -1.29
CA GLU A 10 0.36 1.00 -1.82
C GLU A 10 -0.31 0.83 -3.18
N HIS A 11 -1.14 1.80 -3.54
CA HIS A 11 -1.76 1.88 -4.86
C HIS A 11 -1.08 2.97 -5.67
N ALA A 12 -0.48 2.58 -6.78
CA ALA A 12 0.05 3.51 -7.77
C ALA A 12 -1.06 3.80 -8.80
N PRO A 13 -1.43 5.07 -9.02
CA PRO A 13 -2.40 5.41 -10.05
C PRO A 13 -1.85 5.04 -11.44
N ALA A 14 -2.74 4.94 -12.43
CA ALA A 14 -2.30 4.89 -13.82
C ALA A 14 -1.34 6.04 -14.09
N CYS A 15 -0.18 5.73 -14.64
CA CYS A 15 0.91 6.68 -14.81
C CYS A 15 1.76 6.32 -16.02
N ARG A 16 2.62 7.25 -16.43
CA ARG A 16 3.61 7.05 -17.47
C ARG A 16 4.98 6.95 -16.81
N LEU A 17 5.69 5.85 -17.05
CA LEU A 17 7.13 5.80 -16.83
C LEU A 17 7.79 6.60 -17.96
N VAL A 18 8.50 7.68 -17.63
CA VAL A 18 9.31 8.44 -18.59
C VAL A 18 10.77 8.22 -18.25
N GLY A 19 11.57 7.82 -19.24
CA GLY A 19 12.96 7.46 -18.99
C GLY A 19 13.71 6.96 -20.21
N LYS A 20 14.72 6.13 -19.99
CA LYS A 20 15.44 5.42 -21.06
C LYS A 20 15.39 3.93 -20.78
N ARG A 21 15.11 3.15 -21.82
CA ARG A 21 15.13 1.69 -21.77
C ARG A 21 16.52 1.15 -22.09
N TYR A 22 16.93 0.18 -21.30
CA TYR A 22 18.15 -0.59 -21.40
C TYR A 22 17.81 -2.08 -21.36
N THR A 23 18.74 -2.88 -21.84
CA THR A 23 18.64 -4.34 -21.87
C THR A 23 19.86 -4.94 -21.19
N GLN A 24 19.88 -6.26 -21.04
CA GLN A 24 21.05 -6.96 -20.49
C GLN A 24 22.37 -6.64 -21.22
N LYS A 25 22.32 -6.28 -22.51
CA LYS A 25 23.49 -5.90 -23.32
C LYS A 25 24.14 -4.58 -22.88
N ASP A 26 23.38 -3.74 -22.19
CA ASP A 26 23.83 -2.44 -21.70
C ASP A 26 24.47 -2.55 -20.30
N SER A 27 24.36 -3.71 -19.64
CA SER A 27 25.01 -3.95 -18.35
C SER A 27 26.53 -4.08 -18.50
N LYS A 28 27.27 -3.63 -17.48
CA LYS A 28 28.71 -3.86 -17.34
C LYS A 28 28.95 -4.62 -16.04
N ASP A 29 29.53 -5.81 -16.13
CA ASP A 29 29.76 -6.71 -14.99
C ASP A 29 28.48 -6.97 -14.17
N GLY A 30 27.34 -7.08 -14.86
CA GLY A 30 26.02 -7.29 -14.23
C GLY A 30 25.42 -6.04 -13.57
N SER A 31 26.01 -4.86 -13.78
CA SER A 31 25.57 -3.60 -13.18
C SER A 31 25.21 -2.52 -14.20
N TYR A 32 24.22 -1.71 -13.85
CA TYR A 32 23.81 -0.51 -14.59
C TYR A 32 24.31 0.78 -13.91
N ALA A 33 25.15 0.70 -12.88
CA ALA A 33 25.62 1.86 -12.11
C ALA A 33 26.30 2.93 -12.98
N HIS A 34 27.01 2.52 -14.04
CA HIS A 34 27.63 3.46 -14.97
C HIS A 34 26.60 4.30 -15.76
N LEU A 35 25.41 3.76 -16.04
CA LEU A 35 24.32 4.50 -16.68
C LEU A 35 23.68 5.47 -15.69
N TRP A 36 23.51 5.07 -14.42
CA TRP A 36 23.08 5.98 -13.36
C TRP A 36 24.03 7.17 -13.21
N GLN A 37 25.34 6.93 -13.20
CA GLN A 37 26.34 8.00 -13.19
C GLN A 37 26.23 8.94 -14.40
N GLU A 38 25.97 8.39 -15.59
CA GLU A 38 25.73 9.18 -16.79
C GLU A 38 24.47 10.04 -16.67
N TRP A 39 23.39 9.49 -16.12
CA TRP A 39 22.14 10.22 -15.87
C TRP A 39 22.33 11.45 -14.97
N PHE A 40 23.08 11.31 -13.88
CA PHE A 40 23.42 12.44 -13.01
C PHE A 40 24.34 13.45 -13.70
N ARG A 41 25.37 12.97 -14.40
CA ARG A 41 26.33 13.84 -15.10
C ARG A 41 25.68 14.68 -16.18
N GLU A 42 24.71 14.11 -16.91
CA GLU A 42 24.01 14.79 -18.00
C GLU A 42 22.78 15.57 -17.55
N GLY A 43 22.45 15.55 -16.26
CA GLY A 43 21.30 16.29 -15.74
C GLY A 43 19.95 15.77 -16.24
N ARG A 44 19.85 14.47 -16.54
CA ARG A 44 18.65 13.88 -17.14
C ARG A 44 17.46 13.88 -16.17
N PHE A 45 17.70 13.69 -14.87
CA PHE A 45 16.64 13.72 -13.87
C PHE A 45 15.98 15.09 -13.76
N GLN A 46 16.75 16.18 -13.84
CA GLN A 46 16.24 17.55 -13.79
C GLN A 46 15.24 17.85 -14.90
N ILE A 47 15.42 17.25 -16.08
CA ILE A 47 14.47 17.36 -17.18
C ILE A 47 13.15 16.68 -16.81
N LEU A 48 13.23 15.49 -16.23
CA LEU A 48 12.05 14.68 -15.88
C LEU A 48 11.32 15.17 -14.63
N GLU A 49 12.02 15.76 -13.67
CA GLU A 49 11.41 16.41 -12.49
C GLU A 49 10.44 17.53 -12.92
N GLY A 50 10.69 18.19 -14.05
CA GLY A 50 9.79 19.19 -14.63
C GLY A 50 8.46 18.62 -15.18
N LEU A 51 8.31 17.29 -15.26
CA LEU A 51 7.06 16.63 -15.65
C LEU A 51 6.12 16.39 -14.46
N LEU A 52 6.63 16.48 -13.24
CA LEU A 52 5.84 16.29 -12.03
C LEU A 52 4.97 17.51 -11.79
N ASN A 53 3.73 17.28 -11.34
CA ASN A 53 2.84 18.35 -10.91
C ASN A 53 2.32 18.08 -9.48
N PRO A 54 1.90 19.11 -8.74
CA PRO A 54 1.46 18.96 -7.36
C PRO A 54 0.28 18.00 -7.17
N ASP A 55 -0.66 17.95 -8.12
CA ASP A 55 -1.84 17.09 -8.03
C ASP A 55 -1.46 15.61 -8.13
N PHE A 56 -0.57 15.27 -9.06
CA PHE A 56 -0.02 13.92 -9.21
C PHE A 56 0.79 13.50 -7.98
N MET A 57 1.62 14.41 -7.46
CA MET A 57 2.38 14.16 -6.24
C MET A 57 1.47 14.05 -5.00
N ALA A 58 0.33 14.73 -4.95
CA ALA A 58 -0.63 14.56 -3.86
C ALA A 58 -1.30 13.18 -3.90
N GLY A 59 -1.60 12.67 -5.10
CA GLY A 59 -2.15 11.32 -5.30
C GLY A 59 -1.13 10.19 -5.21
N PHE A 60 0.15 10.47 -5.48
CA PHE A 60 1.24 9.51 -5.40
C PHE A 60 2.51 10.17 -4.81
N PRO A 61 2.59 10.31 -3.47
CA PRO A 61 3.60 11.13 -2.76
C PRO A 61 5.07 10.82 -3.07
N GLU A 62 5.39 9.60 -3.50
CA GLU A 62 6.76 9.17 -3.81
C GLU A 62 7.03 9.04 -5.32
N ALA A 63 6.13 9.52 -6.17
CA ALA A 63 6.31 9.49 -7.64
C ALA A 63 7.51 10.30 -8.13
N GLY A 64 7.94 11.28 -7.33
CA GLY A 64 9.13 12.10 -7.60
C GLY A 64 10.47 11.41 -7.32
N SER A 65 10.45 10.16 -6.84
CA SER A 65 11.67 9.37 -6.70
C SER A 65 12.28 9.00 -8.04
N PHE A 66 13.62 8.97 -8.08
CA PHE A 66 14.33 8.32 -9.18
C PHE A 66 14.15 6.82 -9.06
N LEU A 67 13.96 6.16 -10.19
CA LEU A 67 13.62 4.74 -10.21
C LEU A 67 14.46 3.93 -11.20
N GLY A 68 14.76 2.71 -10.77
CA GLY A 68 15.15 1.60 -11.61
C GLY A 68 13.94 0.72 -11.82
N PHE A 69 13.28 0.80 -12.98
CA PHE A 69 12.11 -0.02 -13.28
C PHE A 69 12.52 -1.24 -14.10
N MET A 70 12.03 -2.41 -13.71
CA MET A 70 12.35 -3.69 -14.29
C MET A 70 11.09 -4.39 -14.76
N ARG A 71 11.05 -4.75 -16.04
CA ARG A 71 10.05 -5.64 -16.63
C ARG A 71 10.75 -6.93 -17.04
N MET A 72 10.44 -8.02 -16.35
CA MET A 72 11.26 -9.24 -16.40
C MET A 72 10.41 -10.49 -16.59
N LYS A 73 10.90 -11.39 -17.43
CA LYS A 73 10.39 -12.75 -17.60
C LYS A 73 11.59 -13.67 -17.78
N GLU A 74 11.93 -14.43 -16.76
CA GLU A 74 13.09 -15.32 -16.85
C GLU A 74 12.79 -16.55 -17.73
N PRO A 75 13.76 -17.03 -18.53
CA PRO A 75 15.03 -16.41 -18.89
C PRO A 75 14.93 -15.42 -20.08
N ASP A 76 13.72 -15.24 -20.62
CA ASP A 76 13.46 -14.69 -21.95
C ASP A 76 13.67 -13.17 -22.08
N ARG A 77 13.48 -12.41 -21.00
CA ARG A 77 13.41 -10.94 -21.04
C ARG A 77 13.86 -10.27 -19.76
N PHE A 78 14.67 -9.23 -19.94
CA PHE A 78 15.02 -8.26 -18.91
C PHE A 78 15.10 -6.86 -19.54
N ASP A 79 14.07 -6.05 -19.32
CA ASP A 79 14.08 -4.63 -19.63
C ASP A 79 14.35 -3.83 -18.36
N TYR A 80 15.39 -3.00 -18.40
CA TYR A 80 15.75 -2.09 -17.32
C TYR A 80 15.50 -0.65 -17.75
N TRP A 81 14.84 0.13 -16.93
CA TRP A 81 14.57 1.53 -17.18
C TRP A 81 15.15 2.36 -16.05
N ILE A 82 15.78 3.48 -16.41
CA ILE A 82 16.09 4.56 -15.47
C ILE A 82 15.14 5.70 -15.81
N GLY A 83 14.46 6.29 -14.81
CA GLY A 83 13.46 7.33 -15.07
C GLY A 83 12.74 7.82 -13.82
N LEU A 84 11.53 8.36 -14.05
CA LEU A 84 10.53 8.72 -13.04
C LEU A 84 9.13 8.31 -13.50
N PHE A 85 8.22 8.19 -12.55
CA PHE A 85 6.79 8.17 -12.85
C PHE A 85 6.29 9.59 -13.09
N ALA A 86 5.39 9.73 -14.07
CA ALA A 86 4.78 10.99 -14.47
C ALA A 86 3.28 10.79 -14.73
N PRO A 87 2.49 11.86 -14.77
CA PRO A 87 1.10 11.81 -15.23
C PRO A 87 0.95 11.11 -16.59
N THR A 88 -0.19 10.46 -16.84
CA THR A 88 -0.47 9.74 -18.09
C THR A 88 -0.47 10.63 -19.33
N ASP A 89 -0.71 11.92 -19.17
CA ASP A 89 -0.69 12.94 -20.22
C ASP A 89 0.64 13.70 -20.31
N ALA A 90 1.63 13.37 -19.47
CA ALA A 90 2.93 14.04 -19.47
C ALA A 90 3.62 13.92 -20.85
N PRO A 91 4.12 15.02 -21.42
CA PRO A 91 4.86 14.98 -22.66
C PRO A 91 6.19 14.23 -22.46
N VAL A 92 6.62 13.50 -23.48
CA VAL A 92 7.92 12.80 -23.45
C VAL A 92 8.98 13.75 -24.02
N PRO A 93 9.98 14.18 -23.21
CA PRO A 93 11.02 15.06 -23.70
C PRO A 93 11.88 14.40 -24.79
N GLU A 94 12.49 15.20 -25.66
CA GLU A 94 13.37 14.69 -26.72
C GLU A 94 14.51 13.85 -26.13
N GLY A 95 14.78 12.69 -26.75
CA GLY A 95 15.81 11.77 -26.31
C GLY A 95 15.38 10.82 -25.19
N PHE A 96 14.15 10.91 -24.68
CA PHE A 96 13.56 9.95 -23.75
C PHE A 96 12.54 9.03 -24.44
N ASN A 97 12.23 7.94 -23.75
CA ASN A 97 11.19 6.99 -24.07
C ASN A 97 10.14 7.00 -22.97
N SER A 98 9.01 6.34 -23.22
CA SER A 98 7.99 6.13 -22.21
C SER A 98 7.38 4.74 -22.26
N LEU A 99 6.78 4.35 -21.14
CA LEU A 99 5.93 3.18 -20.99
C LEU A 99 4.70 3.59 -20.19
N ASP A 100 3.52 3.43 -20.77
CA ASP A 100 2.26 3.66 -20.07
C ASP A 100 1.95 2.45 -19.18
N LEU A 101 1.68 2.72 -17.91
CA LEU A 101 1.39 1.74 -16.89
C LEU A 101 -0.05 1.92 -16.43
N PRO A 102 -0.82 0.81 -16.30
CA PRO A 102 -2.14 0.88 -15.70
C PRO A 102 -2.03 1.25 -14.22
N GLU A 103 -3.17 1.39 -13.56
CA GLU A 103 -3.20 1.39 -12.10
C GLU A 103 -2.60 0.07 -11.58
N MET A 104 -1.77 0.15 -10.54
CA MET A 104 -1.04 -0.98 -9.98
C MET A 104 -1.22 -1.04 -8.47
N THR A 105 -1.42 -2.25 -7.96
CA THR A 105 -1.24 -2.56 -6.55
C THR A 105 0.19 -3.02 -6.35
N CYS A 106 0.93 -2.31 -5.51
CA CYS A 106 2.34 -2.55 -5.28
C CYS A 106 2.59 -2.93 -3.82
N GLY A 107 3.23 -4.07 -3.60
CA GLY A 107 3.85 -4.37 -2.31
C GLY A 107 5.20 -3.68 -2.24
N VAL A 108 5.42 -2.90 -1.19
CA VAL A 108 6.64 -2.12 -0.96
C VAL A 108 7.39 -2.69 0.22
N GLY A 109 8.66 -3.03 0.00
CA GLY A 109 9.60 -3.39 1.04
C GLY A 109 10.68 -2.34 1.23
N TRP A 110 10.95 -1.95 2.47
CA TRP A 110 12.09 -1.11 2.81
C TRP A 110 13.29 -1.98 3.19
N ILE A 111 14.33 -1.94 2.36
CA ILE A 111 15.55 -2.73 2.54
C ILE A 111 16.63 -1.85 3.14
N LYS A 112 16.93 -2.05 4.43
CA LYS A 112 18.01 -1.35 5.13
C LYS A 112 19.33 -2.10 5.02
N GLY A 113 20.41 -1.39 4.74
CA GLY A 113 21.78 -1.94 4.78
C GLY A 113 22.78 -1.10 4.00
N THR A 114 23.96 -1.65 3.73
CA THR A 114 25.03 -1.01 2.94
C THR A 114 25.03 -1.48 1.49
N GLU A 115 25.39 -0.62 0.54
CA GLU A 115 25.65 -1.06 -0.84
C GLU A 115 26.88 -1.99 -0.92
N PRO A 116 26.86 -3.03 -1.79
CA PRO A 116 25.79 -3.41 -2.72
C PRO A 116 24.76 -4.40 -2.11
N GLN A 117 24.78 -4.64 -0.80
CA GLN A 117 24.01 -5.72 -0.15
C GLN A 117 22.49 -5.51 -0.19
N ILE A 118 22.03 -4.27 -0.37
CA ILE A 118 20.60 -3.91 -0.42
C ILE A 118 19.95 -4.19 -1.79
N TYR A 119 20.74 -4.46 -2.82
CA TYR A 119 20.25 -4.80 -4.15
C TYR A 119 19.91 -6.29 -4.25
N TRP A 120 18.98 -6.65 -5.15
CA TRP A 120 18.53 -8.03 -5.39
C TRP A 120 17.80 -8.73 -4.23
N GLU A 121 17.30 -7.94 -3.27
CA GLU A 121 16.63 -8.44 -2.06
C GLU A 121 15.10 -8.53 -2.21
N GLN A 122 14.57 -8.47 -3.45
CA GLN A 122 13.13 -8.50 -3.72
C GLN A 122 12.44 -9.78 -3.24
N HIS A 123 13.16 -10.90 -3.18
CA HIS A 123 12.62 -12.17 -2.72
C HIS A 123 12.16 -12.08 -1.26
N LYS A 124 12.89 -11.35 -0.39
CA LYS A 124 12.50 -11.15 1.01
C LYS A 124 11.19 -10.37 1.14
N VAL A 125 10.98 -9.39 0.26
CA VAL A 125 9.73 -8.61 0.19
C VAL A 125 8.58 -9.50 -0.30
N MET A 126 8.82 -10.27 -1.36
CA MET A 126 7.82 -11.19 -1.90
C MET A 126 7.40 -12.26 -0.88
N ASP A 127 8.35 -12.84 -0.14
CA ASP A 127 8.05 -13.84 0.90
C ASP A 127 7.12 -13.26 1.99
N ALA A 128 7.37 -12.01 2.42
CA ALA A 128 6.53 -11.31 3.38
C ALA A 128 5.12 -10.99 2.84
N LEU A 129 5.00 -10.70 1.54
CA LEU A 129 3.71 -10.45 0.88
C LEU A 129 2.92 -11.75 0.67
N LEU A 130 3.59 -12.84 0.27
CA LEU A 130 3.00 -14.17 0.14
C LEU A 130 2.45 -14.68 1.48
N ALA A 131 3.17 -14.45 2.58
CA ALA A 131 2.72 -14.80 3.92
C ALA A 131 1.42 -14.06 4.33
N GLN A 132 1.11 -12.93 3.68
CA GLN A 132 -0.12 -12.15 3.84
C GLN A 132 -1.20 -12.50 2.81
N GLY A 133 -0.95 -13.48 1.93
CA GLY A 133 -1.92 -13.97 0.94
C GLY A 133 -1.90 -13.25 -0.41
N TYR A 134 -1.08 -12.20 -0.57
CA TYR A 134 -0.89 -11.55 -1.88
C TYR A 134 -0.23 -12.50 -2.87
N GLN A 135 -0.49 -12.29 -4.16
CA GLN A 135 0.11 -13.08 -5.24
C GLN A 135 0.98 -12.21 -6.14
N PRO A 136 2.04 -12.74 -6.77
CA PRO A 136 2.81 -12.00 -7.77
C PRO A 136 1.92 -11.60 -8.94
N PHE A 137 2.03 -10.34 -9.38
CA PHE A 137 1.42 -9.91 -10.64
C PHE A 137 2.34 -10.24 -11.81
N VAL A 138 1.74 -10.69 -12.91
CA VAL A 138 2.37 -10.75 -14.23
C VAL A 138 1.46 -10.07 -15.24
N ASP A 139 2.07 -9.35 -16.18
CA ASP A 139 1.33 -8.71 -17.28
C ASP A 139 0.91 -9.74 -18.36
N GLU A 140 0.25 -9.25 -19.41
CA GLU A 140 -0.27 -10.08 -20.51
C GLU A 140 0.81 -10.88 -21.27
N GLU A 141 2.07 -10.44 -21.24
CA GLU A 141 3.20 -11.15 -21.83
C GLU A 141 3.86 -12.13 -20.85
N GLY A 142 3.36 -12.18 -19.61
CA GLY A 142 3.90 -12.97 -18.51
C GLY A 142 5.13 -12.33 -17.87
N CYS A 143 5.30 -11.00 -17.97
CA CYS A 143 6.40 -10.31 -17.32
C CYS A 143 5.97 -9.81 -15.93
N SER A 144 6.85 -10.00 -14.96
CA SER A 144 6.78 -9.33 -13.65
C SER A 144 7.27 -7.89 -13.75
N LEU A 145 6.70 -7.02 -12.91
CA LEU A 145 7.08 -5.62 -12.81
C LEU A 145 7.67 -5.34 -11.42
N MET A 146 8.87 -4.77 -11.38
CA MET A 146 9.59 -4.42 -10.17
C MET A 146 10.17 -3.02 -10.27
N VAL A 147 10.23 -2.31 -9.15
CA VAL A 147 10.82 -0.97 -9.08
C VAL A 147 11.80 -0.91 -7.92
N GLU A 148 13.03 -0.52 -8.20
CA GLU A 148 13.93 0.06 -7.21
C GLU A 148 13.64 1.56 -7.12
N ARG A 149 13.12 2.01 -5.99
CA ARG A 149 12.78 3.41 -5.75
C ARG A 149 13.82 4.05 -4.83
N TYR A 150 14.55 5.03 -5.35
CA TYR A 150 15.66 5.70 -4.67
C TYR A 150 15.15 6.96 -3.93
N GLN A 151 14.30 6.77 -2.92
CA GLN A 151 13.60 7.85 -2.21
C GLN A 151 14.53 8.66 -1.29
N CYS A 152 14.46 9.99 -1.41
CA CYS A 152 15.13 10.93 -0.51
C CYS A 152 14.25 11.22 0.73
N PRO A 153 14.81 11.34 1.96
CA PRO A 153 16.23 11.19 2.32
C PRO A 153 16.65 9.74 2.61
N ARG A 154 15.71 8.79 2.61
CA ARG A 154 15.94 7.39 3.01
C ARG A 154 17.14 6.72 2.33
N PHE A 155 17.33 6.94 1.04
CA PHE A 155 18.44 6.39 0.27
C PHE A 155 19.68 7.30 0.23
N THR A 156 19.48 8.62 0.20
CA THR A 156 20.54 9.60 -0.09
C THR A 156 21.24 10.14 1.15
N SER A 157 20.60 10.07 2.31
CA SER A 157 21.15 10.50 3.59
C SER A 157 21.48 9.26 4.42
N PRO A 158 22.68 8.68 4.25
CA PRO A 158 23.05 7.51 5.04
C PRO A 158 23.10 7.88 6.53
N GLU A 159 22.72 6.92 7.37
CA GLU A 159 22.94 7.05 8.81
C GLU A 159 24.45 7.15 9.13
N GLU A 160 24.82 7.49 10.36
CA GLU A 160 26.24 7.52 10.78
C GLU A 160 26.97 6.20 10.51
N SER A 161 26.24 5.08 10.42
CA SER A 161 26.73 3.74 10.08
C SER A 161 27.05 3.54 8.59
N GLY A 162 26.66 4.46 7.71
CA GLY A 162 26.75 4.30 6.25
C GLY A 162 25.61 3.48 5.64
N GLU A 163 24.61 3.09 6.43
CA GLU A 163 23.44 2.36 5.98
C GLU A 163 22.45 3.28 5.25
N LYS A 164 21.79 2.71 4.25
CA LYS A 164 20.75 3.33 3.43
C LYS A 164 19.49 2.46 3.47
N VAL A 165 18.36 3.06 3.09
CA VAL A 165 17.12 2.32 2.83
C VAL A 165 16.78 2.43 1.35
N LEU A 166 16.71 1.28 0.68
CA LEU A 166 16.18 1.14 -0.69
C LEU A 166 14.75 0.65 -0.62
N ASP A 167 13.85 1.32 -1.33
CA ASP A 167 12.48 0.85 -1.50
C ASP A 167 12.42 -0.11 -2.69
N ILE A 168 11.95 -1.34 -2.47
CA ILE A 168 11.64 -2.30 -3.53
C ILE A 168 10.13 -2.41 -3.65
N LEU A 169 9.59 -2.06 -4.82
CA LEU A 169 8.18 -2.23 -5.15
C LEU A 169 8.03 -3.44 -6.06
N LEU A 170 7.04 -4.28 -5.75
CA LEU A 170 6.65 -5.43 -6.54
C LEU A 170 5.18 -5.28 -6.89
N CYS A 171 4.84 -5.37 -8.18
CA CYS A 171 3.44 -5.45 -8.55
C CYS A 171 2.86 -6.77 -8.06
N ILE A 172 1.70 -6.70 -7.42
CA ILE A 172 1.03 -7.82 -6.79
C ILE A 172 -0.46 -7.80 -7.11
N GLN A 173 -1.08 -8.97 -6.93
CA GLN A 173 -2.52 -9.13 -6.92
C GLN A 173 -2.97 -9.32 -5.48
N ALA A 174 -4.08 -8.66 -5.12
CA ALA A 174 -4.73 -8.89 -3.83
C ALA A 174 -5.09 -10.39 -3.68
N PRO A 175 -5.18 -10.91 -2.45
CA PRO A 175 -5.75 -12.23 -2.19
C PRO A 175 -7.08 -12.39 -2.94
N ALA A 176 -7.40 -13.59 -3.42
CA ALA A 176 -8.65 -13.83 -4.17
C ALA A 176 -9.91 -13.43 -3.39
N ASP A 177 -9.85 -13.48 -2.06
CA ASP A 177 -10.92 -13.09 -1.15
C ASP A 177 -10.99 -11.56 -0.89
N GLN A 178 -9.98 -10.81 -1.35
CA GLN A 178 -9.85 -9.35 -1.31
C GLN A 178 -9.74 -8.72 -2.71
N ALA A 179 -10.02 -9.49 -3.78
CA ALA A 179 -10.17 -8.93 -5.11
C ALA A 179 -11.27 -7.87 -5.01
N ALA A 180 -10.86 -6.60 -5.05
CA ALA A 180 -11.68 -5.43 -4.75
C ALA A 180 -13.12 -5.69 -5.18
N GLU A 181 -14.02 -5.87 -4.19
CA GLU A 181 -15.45 -5.85 -4.50
C GLU A 181 -15.66 -4.59 -5.32
N ASP A 182 -16.28 -4.72 -6.50
CA ASP A 182 -16.58 -3.57 -7.35
C ASP A 182 -17.50 -2.63 -6.55
N ILE A 183 -16.87 -1.70 -5.83
CA ILE A 183 -17.51 -0.75 -4.91
C ILE A 183 -18.57 0.07 -5.63
N SER A 184 -18.49 0.16 -6.97
CA SER A 184 -19.47 0.87 -7.79
C SER A 184 -20.86 0.22 -7.71
N GLN A 185 -20.92 -1.08 -7.43
CA GLN A 185 -22.14 -1.85 -7.24
C GLN A 185 -22.56 -1.95 -5.77
N MET A 186 -21.70 -1.51 -4.84
CA MET A 186 -21.99 -1.53 -3.42
C MET A 186 -22.79 -0.32 -2.97
N ARG A 187 -23.64 -0.60 -1.98
CA ARG A 187 -24.51 0.36 -1.32
C ARG A 187 -24.21 0.42 0.16
N TYR A 188 -24.42 1.59 0.74
CA TYR A 188 -24.28 1.84 2.16
C TYR A 188 -25.64 2.11 2.81
N CYS A 189 -25.86 1.55 4.00
CA CYS A 189 -27.05 1.80 4.81
C CYS A 189 -26.71 2.71 5.98
N ALA A 190 -27.23 3.94 6.00
CA ALA A 190 -27.03 4.87 7.12
C ALA A 190 -27.67 4.38 8.45
N ALA A 191 -28.72 3.57 8.38
CA ALA A 191 -29.39 3.03 9.56
C ALA A 191 -28.63 1.84 10.18
N CYS A 192 -28.17 0.90 9.35
CA CYS A 192 -27.46 -0.30 9.81
C CYS A 192 -25.94 -0.12 9.88
N ARG A 193 -25.40 0.93 9.23
CA ARG A 193 -23.96 1.20 9.08
C ARG A 193 -23.24 0.00 8.44
N GLN A 194 -23.79 -0.52 7.36
CA GLN A 194 -23.27 -1.70 6.65
C GLN A 194 -23.19 -1.43 5.16
N ALA A 195 -22.18 -2.02 4.51
CA ALA A 195 -22.05 -2.11 3.07
C ALA A 195 -22.73 -3.40 2.55
N PHE A 196 -23.35 -3.36 1.38
CA PHE A 196 -24.07 -4.49 0.76
C PHE A 196 -24.29 -4.26 -0.75
N THR A 197 -24.52 -5.34 -1.50
CA THR A 197 -24.70 -5.27 -2.98
C THR A 197 -26.16 -5.29 -3.45
N GLN A 198 -27.09 -5.66 -2.56
CA GLN A 198 -28.52 -5.78 -2.87
C GLN A 198 -29.21 -4.42 -3.00
N GLU A 199 -30.40 -4.35 -3.63
CA GLU A 199 -31.14 -3.08 -3.76
C GLU A 199 -31.56 -2.50 -2.39
N LYS A 200 -31.84 -3.39 -1.43
CA LYS A 200 -32.27 -3.06 -0.08
C LYS A 200 -31.32 -3.66 0.94
N CYS A 201 -31.10 -2.94 2.03
CA CYS A 201 -30.23 -3.36 3.12
C CYS A 201 -30.76 -4.68 3.73
N PRO A 202 -29.92 -5.72 3.88
CA PRO A 202 -30.37 -7.00 4.44
C PRO A 202 -30.86 -6.88 5.89
N GLY A 203 -30.32 -5.93 6.66
CA GLY A 203 -30.69 -5.72 8.07
C GLY A 203 -32.01 -4.97 8.29
N CYS A 204 -32.27 -3.88 7.56
CA CYS A 204 -33.43 -3.01 7.80
C CYS A 204 -34.37 -2.84 6.60
N GLN A 205 -34.07 -3.46 5.46
CA GLN A 205 -34.84 -3.37 4.21
C GLN A 205 -34.96 -1.95 3.62
N GLN A 206 -34.24 -0.97 4.15
CA GLN A 206 -34.15 0.36 3.57
C GLN A 206 -33.24 0.38 2.34
N ARG A 207 -33.51 1.30 1.41
CA ARG A 207 -32.67 1.50 0.23
C ARG A 207 -31.36 2.17 0.64
N GLY A 208 -30.23 1.61 0.25
CA GLY A 208 -28.92 2.20 0.52
C GLY A 208 -28.54 3.31 -0.47
N THR A 209 -27.58 4.15 -0.08
CA THR A 209 -26.89 5.11 -0.95
C THR A 209 -25.69 4.44 -1.62
N LYS A 210 -25.06 5.11 -2.60
CA LYS A 210 -23.78 4.65 -3.14
C LYS A 210 -22.73 4.65 -2.02
N LEU A 211 -22.00 3.55 -1.86
CA LEU A 211 -20.93 3.44 -0.87
C LEU A 211 -19.79 4.43 -1.17
N GLN A 212 -19.30 5.11 -0.14
CA GLN A 212 -18.08 5.91 -0.14
C GLN A 212 -17.02 5.25 0.75
N MET A 213 -15.74 5.57 0.53
CA MET A 213 -14.62 5.00 1.30
C MET A 213 -14.61 5.43 2.76
N ASP A 214 -15.10 6.64 3.04
CA ASP A 214 -15.21 7.23 4.37
C ASP A 214 -16.53 6.88 5.09
N ASP A 215 -17.43 6.13 4.45
CA ASP A 215 -18.67 5.70 5.07
C ASP A 215 -18.38 4.86 6.33
N PRO A 216 -18.97 5.19 7.49
CA PRO A 216 -18.69 4.48 8.72
C PRO A 216 -19.39 3.12 8.74
N ILE A 217 -18.59 2.06 8.78
CA ILE A 217 -18.99 0.67 8.84
C ILE A 217 -18.97 0.18 10.28
N TYR A 218 -20.07 -0.43 10.71
CA TYR A 218 -20.17 -1.10 12.00
C TYR A 218 -19.33 -2.38 12.00
N ILE A 219 -18.41 -2.46 12.95
CA ILE A 219 -17.50 -3.60 13.13
C ILE A 219 -18.05 -4.58 14.15
N GLY A 220 -18.55 -4.08 15.28
CA GLY A 220 -19.05 -4.92 16.35
C GLY A 220 -19.31 -4.16 17.64
N GLU A 221 -19.70 -4.92 18.67
CA GLU A 221 -19.94 -4.42 20.02
C GLU A 221 -18.88 -4.97 20.96
N LEU A 222 -18.28 -4.08 21.75
CA LEU A 222 -17.17 -4.39 22.65
C LEU A 222 -17.58 -4.12 24.10
N PRO A 223 -17.39 -5.07 25.03
CA PRO A 223 -17.53 -4.80 26.46
C PRO A 223 -16.55 -3.71 26.95
N GLY A 224 -16.97 -2.86 27.89
CA GLY A 224 -16.17 -1.74 28.38
C GLY A 224 -14.80 -2.14 28.91
N ARG A 225 -14.69 -3.32 29.56
CA ARG A 225 -13.41 -3.87 30.04
C ARG A 225 -12.36 -4.05 28.94
N LEU A 226 -12.76 -4.22 27.68
CA LEU A 226 -11.85 -4.44 26.55
C LEU A 226 -11.49 -3.15 25.80
N ARG A 227 -12.01 -1.98 26.23
CA ARG A 227 -11.80 -0.70 25.54
C ARG A 227 -10.32 -0.34 25.36
N ASN A 228 -9.51 -0.53 26.40
CA ASN A 228 -8.08 -0.23 26.33
C ASN A 228 -7.34 -1.20 25.41
N ALA A 229 -7.72 -2.48 25.41
CA ALA A 229 -7.15 -3.48 24.50
C ALA A 229 -7.47 -3.14 23.03
N LEU A 230 -8.70 -2.68 22.75
CA LEU A 230 -9.07 -2.18 21.44
C LEU A 230 -8.25 -0.96 21.02
N GLN A 231 -8.07 0.01 21.93
CA GLN A 231 -7.24 1.21 21.65
C GLN A 231 -5.80 0.84 21.31
N ILE A 232 -5.22 -0.16 21.96
CA ILE A 232 -3.88 -0.66 21.64
C ILE A 232 -3.87 -1.32 20.26
N ALA A 233 -4.81 -2.23 20.00
CA ALA A 233 -4.89 -2.96 18.74
C ALA A 233 -5.08 -2.02 17.53
N PHE A 234 -5.95 -1.02 17.65
CA PHE A 234 -6.22 -0.05 16.59
C PHE A 234 -5.16 1.05 16.52
N GLY A 235 -4.52 1.38 17.64
CA GLY A 235 -3.44 2.35 17.70
C GLY A 235 -2.15 1.83 17.06
N ALA A 236 -1.86 0.53 17.16
CA ALA A 236 -0.70 -0.11 16.52
C ALA A 236 -0.76 -0.03 14.98
N THR A 237 -1.96 0.08 14.42
CA THR A 237 -2.23 0.08 12.97
C THR A 237 -2.78 1.42 12.46
N GLU A 238 -2.82 2.46 13.31
CA GLU A 238 -3.35 3.78 12.98
C GLU A 238 -4.76 3.72 12.35
N ILE A 239 -5.63 2.83 12.83
CA ILE A 239 -7.01 2.70 12.33
C ILE A 239 -7.88 3.77 12.99
N PRO A 240 -8.49 4.70 12.22
CA PRO A 240 -9.46 5.64 12.77
C PRO A 240 -10.76 4.91 13.12
N PHE A 241 -11.26 5.10 14.35
CA PHE A 241 -12.52 4.51 14.78
C PHE A 241 -13.35 5.45 15.65
N ASN A 242 -14.66 5.26 15.58
CA ASN A 242 -15.64 5.87 16.49
C ASN A 242 -16.20 4.79 17.40
N ALA A 243 -16.17 5.02 18.72
CA ALA A 243 -16.77 4.16 19.72
C ALA A 243 -17.94 4.88 20.40
N LEU A 244 -19.16 4.37 20.20
CA LEU A 244 -20.37 4.93 20.81
C LEU A 244 -20.83 4.04 21.97
N ALA A 245 -20.93 4.62 23.17
CA ALA A 245 -21.38 3.91 24.36
C ALA A 245 -22.89 3.61 24.31
N ASN A 246 -23.27 2.37 24.61
CA ASN A 246 -24.63 1.96 24.93
C ASN A 246 -24.77 1.93 26.45
N LEU A 247 -25.57 2.84 27.01
CA LEU A 247 -25.98 2.76 28.41
C LEU A 247 -27.26 1.90 28.48
N GLY A 248 -27.19 0.76 29.17
CA GLY A 248 -28.35 -0.09 29.41
C GLY A 248 -29.50 0.71 30.03
N SER A 249 -30.69 0.66 29.42
CA SER A 249 -31.88 1.47 29.72
C SER A 249 -32.51 1.32 31.12
N GLY A 250 -31.78 0.76 32.07
CA GLY A 250 -32.14 0.78 33.47
C GLY A 250 -31.03 0.12 34.26
N PHE A 251 -30.18 0.91 34.90
CA PHE A 251 -29.58 0.62 36.21
C PHE A 251 -28.68 1.79 36.63
N THR A 252 -28.63 1.99 37.93
CA THR A 252 -28.05 3.09 38.70
C THR A 252 -26.55 3.31 38.43
N LEU A 253 -26.11 4.57 38.53
CA LEU A 253 -24.72 5.10 38.45
C LEU A 253 -23.66 4.43 39.36
N SER A 254 -24.01 3.36 40.07
CA SER A 254 -23.19 2.71 41.10
C SER A 254 -22.51 1.41 40.67
N ALA A 255 -22.62 0.99 39.41
CA ALA A 255 -22.04 -0.27 38.91
C ALA A 255 -20.79 -0.13 38.00
N GLY A 256 -20.35 1.09 37.67
CA GLY A 256 -19.14 1.32 36.87
C GLY A 256 -19.12 0.63 35.49
N ASP A 257 -17.92 0.45 34.93
CA ASP A 257 -17.63 -0.10 33.58
C ASP A 257 -18.16 -1.53 33.32
N LEU A 258 -18.80 -2.17 34.30
CA LEU A 258 -19.31 -3.54 34.21
C LEU A 258 -20.49 -3.72 33.24
N PHE A 259 -21.23 -2.65 32.94
CA PHE A 259 -22.41 -2.70 32.07
C PHE A 259 -22.32 -1.78 30.86
N GLU A 260 -21.15 -1.19 30.60
CA GLU A 260 -20.94 -0.38 29.40
C GLU A 260 -20.49 -1.26 28.24
N SER A 261 -21.13 -1.08 27.09
CA SER A 261 -20.69 -1.67 25.82
C SER A 261 -20.52 -0.58 24.77
N TYR A 262 -19.60 -0.78 23.86
CA TYR A 262 -19.23 0.19 22.84
C TYR A 262 -19.49 -0.38 21.46
N ARG A 263 -20.29 0.33 20.66
CA ARG A 263 -20.44 0.03 19.24
C ARG A 263 -19.30 0.70 18.47
N ILE A 264 -18.54 -0.11 17.75
CA ILE A 264 -17.34 0.33 17.04
C ILE A 264 -17.65 0.52 15.56
N TYR A 265 -17.20 1.65 15.03
CA TYR A 265 -17.35 2.03 13.63
C TYR A 265 -16.02 2.51 13.06
N VAL A 266 -15.74 2.18 11.80
CA VAL A 266 -14.53 2.61 11.07
C VAL A 266 -14.89 2.99 9.63
N PRO A 267 -14.07 3.80 8.93
CA PRO A 267 -14.22 3.99 7.49
C PRO A 267 -14.23 2.67 6.71
N TYR A 268 -15.02 2.57 5.65
CA TYR A 268 -15.11 1.36 4.82
C TYR A 268 -13.73 0.92 4.30
N GLU A 269 -12.87 1.86 3.89
CA GLU A 269 -11.53 1.56 3.39
C GLU A 269 -10.64 0.80 4.40
N ARG A 270 -10.92 0.94 5.71
CA ARG A 270 -10.21 0.25 6.80
C ARG A 270 -11.02 -0.88 7.42
N ALA A 271 -12.21 -1.20 6.89
CA ALA A 271 -13.15 -2.09 7.56
C ALA A 271 -12.65 -3.53 7.68
N GLU A 272 -11.93 -4.06 6.70
CA GLU A 272 -11.36 -5.41 6.79
C GLU A 272 -10.25 -5.52 7.82
N GLU A 273 -9.28 -4.61 7.74
CA GLU A 273 -8.18 -4.52 8.70
C GLU A 273 -8.72 -4.34 10.13
N ALA A 274 -9.72 -3.47 10.29
CA ALA A 274 -10.40 -3.25 11.56
C ALA A 274 -11.13 -4.50 12.07
N ARG A 275 -11.74 -5.32 11.20
CA ARG A 275 -12.36 -6.59 11.64
C ARG A 275 -11.32 -7.57 12.17
N ALA A 276 -10.18 -7.69 11.49
CA ALA A 276 -9.09 -8.55 11.94
C ALA A 276 -8.53 -8.07 13.29
N ALA A 277 -8.25 -6.77 13.43
CA ALA A 277 -7.79 -6.17 14.67
C ALA A 277 -8.86 -6.25 15.79
N PHE A 278 -10.14 -6.13 15.46
CA PHE A 278 -11.23 -6.25 16.42
C PHE A 278 -11.38 -7.69 16.94
N GLN A 279 -11.23 -8.68 16.07
CA GLN A 279 -11.31 -10.09 16.45
C GLN A 279 -10.15 -10.50 17.37
N SER A 280 -8.92 -10.04 17.08
CA SER A 280 -7.74 -10.37 17.89
C SER A 280 -7.85 -9.89 19.33
N VAL A 281 -8.57 -8.79 19.59
CA VAL A 281 -8.87 -8.31 20.94
C VAL A 281 -9.63 -9.37 21.74
N PHE A 282 -10.58 -10.09 21.13
CA PHE A 282 -11.29 -11.17 21.83
C PHE A 282 -10.42 -12.41 21.99
N ASP A 283 -9.63 -12.75 20.98
CA ASP A 283 -8.81 -13.98 21.01
C ASP A 283 -7.72 -13.89 22.09
N ILE A 284 -7.05 -12.73 22.22
CA ILE A 284 -6.01 -12.51 23.25
C ILE A 284 -6.61 -12.50 24.67
N ASN A 285 -7.83 -12.01 24.83
CA ASN A 285 -8.46 -11.85 26.15
C ASN A 285 -9.42 -13.00 26.51
N GLN A 286 -9.46 -14.08 25.73
CA GLN A 286 -10.20 -15.30 26.03
C GLN A 286 -9.41 -16.28 26.92
N GLU A 287 -8.10 -16.07 27.12
CA GLU A 287 -7.26 -16.93 27.98
C GLU A 287 -7.38 -16.63 29.49
N ASP A 288 -8.11 -15.57 29.90
CA ASP A 288 -8.28 -15.14 31.30
C ASP A 288 -9.71 -15.38 31.87
N ALA A 289 -10.47 -16.33 31.32
CA ALA A 289 -11.83 -16.68 31.78
C ALA A 289 -11.90 -18.02 32.54
#